data_AF-A0AA43BEA5-F1
#
_entry.id   AF-A0AA43BEA5-F1
#
_cell.length_a   1.000
_cell.length_b   1.000
_cell.length_c   1.000
_cell.angle_alpha   90.00
_cell.angle_beta   90.00
_cell.angle_gamma   90.00
#
_symmetry.space_group_name_H-M   'P 1'
#
loop_
_entity.id
_entity.type
_entity.pdbx_description
1 polymer ?
#
loop_
_entity_poly.entity_id
_entity_poly.type
_entity_poly.pdbx_seq_one_letter_code
_entity_poly.pdbx_strand_id
1 'polypeptide(L)' 'QWLRQRCLSNRVFRGYEEIVEQVSRAWNTFIADVERVKNLCWREWIKLVN' A
#
# COMPACT_ATOMS: atom_id res chain seq x y z
N GLN A 1 7.40 0.49 3.00
CA GLN A 1 6.74 1.72 3.50
C GLN A 1 6.19 2.57 2.33
N TRP A 2 5.54 1.93 1.34
CA TRP A 2 5.25 2.56 0.03
C TRP A 2 4.01 3.46 0.06
N LEU A 3 2.89 2.97 0.61
CA LEU A 3 1.63 3.71 0.71
C LEU A 3 1.79 5.03 1.48
N ARG A 4 2.51 4.98 2.61
CA ARG A 4 2.71 6.16 3.47
C ARG A 4 3.57 7.23 2.77
N GLN A 5 4.63 6.82 2.09
CA GLN A 5 5.57 7.75 1.42
C GLN A 5 5.03 8.32 0.11
N ARG A 6 4.18 7.59 -0.61
CA ARG A 6 3.79 7.93 -1.99
C ARG A 6 2.38 8.47 -2.13
N CYS A 7 1.49 8.16 -1.20
CA CYS A 7 0.09 8.59 -1.26
C CYS A 7 -0.34 9.47 -0.08
N LEU A 8 0.35 9.39 1.06
CA LEU A 8 -0.05 10.05 2.31
C LEU A 8 0.98 11.04 2.88
N SER A 9 2.15 11.21 2.25
CA SER A 9 3.16 12.17 2.70
C SER A 9 2.86 13.59 2.21
N ASN A 10 2.98 14.59 3.10
CA ASN A 10 2.82 16.03 2.83
C ASN A 10 1.47 16.48 2.22
N ARG A 11 0.36 15.84 2.60
CA ARG A 11 -0.99 16.30 2.21
C ARG A 11 -1.80 16.73 3.42
N VAL A 12 -2.43 17.90 3.32
CA VAL A 12 -3.47 18.36 4.25
C VAL A 12 -4.79 17.87 3.68
N PHE A 13 -5.41 16.92 4.37
CA PHE A 13 -6.72 16.40 3.99
C PHE A 13 -7.80 17.34 4.51
N ARG A 14 -8.80 17.67 3.70
CA ARG A 14 -9.91 18.54 4.15
C ARG A 14 -10.85 17.86 5.15
N GLY A 15 -10.89 16.52 5.15
CA GLY A 15 -11.78 15.77 6.02
C GLY A 15 -11.60 14.26 5.88
N TYR A 16 -12.39 13.51 6.64
CA TYR A 16 -12.30 12.05 6.72
C TYR A 16 -12.54 11.36 5.37
N GLU A 17 -13.53 11.80 4.60
CA GLU A 17 -13.83 11.23 3.27
C GLU A 17 -12.63 11.32 2.33
N GLU A 18 -11.92 12.45 2.35
CA GLU A 18 -10.75 12.65 1.49
C GLU A 18 -9.60 11.71 1.89
N ILE A 19 -9.44 11.43 3.19
CA ILE A 19 -8.48 10.43 3.69
C ILE A 19 -8.86 9.05 3.17
N VAL A 20 -10.13 8.65 3.34
CA VAL A 20 -10.61 7.33 2.90
C VAL A 20 -10.43 7.17 1.40
N GLU A 21 -10.80 8.17 0.61
CA GLU A 21 -10.68 8.12 -0.84
C GLU A 21 -9.22 8.01 -1.29
N GLN A 22 -8.31 8.77 -0.69
CA GLN A 22 -6.88 8.69 -1.03
C GLN A 22 -6.28 7.34 -0.62
N VAL A 23 -6.67 6.79 0.53
CA VAL A 23 -6.24 5.45 0.97
C VAL A 23 -6.79 4.36 0.04
N SER A 24 -8.07 4.43 -0.33
CA SER A 24 -8.70 3.48 -1.26
C SER A 24 -8.04 3.51 -2.63
N ARG A 25 -7.76 4.69 -3.18
CA ARG A 25 -7.03 4.84 -4.45
C ARG A 25 -5.63 4.24 -4.35
N ALA A 26 -4.90 4.57 -3.29
CA ALA A 26 -3.56 4.06 -3.05
C ALA A 26 -3.53 2.52 -2.94
N TRP A 27 -4.51 1.96 -2.23
CA TRP A 27 -4.68 0.51 -2.09
C TRP A 27 -5.00 -0.15 -3.43
N ASN A 28 -5.94 0.40 -4.19
CA ASN A 28 -6.30 -0.13 -5.52
C ASN A 28 -5.13 -0.09 -6.50
N THR A 29 -4.32 0.98 -6.49
CA THR A 29 -3.08 1.04 -7.27
C THR A 29 -2.04 0.04 -6.78
N PHE A 30 -1.96 -0.19 -5.47
CA PHE A 30 -1.02 -1.14 -4.88
C PHE A 30 -1.34 -2.59 -5.25
N ILE A 31 -2.61 -2.99 -5.18
CA ILE A 31 -3.02 -4.37 -5.50
C ILE A 31 -2.99 -4.69 -6.99
N ALA A 32 -3.06 -3.67 -7.86
CA ALA A 32 -2.91 -3.86 -9.30
C ALA A 32 -1.51 -4.37 -9.69
N ASP A 33 -0.51 -4.13 -8.85
CA ASP A 33 0.88 -4.58 -9.03
C ASP A 33 1.13 -5.84 -8.18
N VAL A 34 0.65 -6.98 -8.69
CA VAL A 34 0.67 -8.28 -7.98
C VAL A 34 2.10 -8.73 -7.61
N GLU A 35 3.10 -8.44 -8.44
CA GLU A 35 4.50 -8.75 -8.13
C GLU A 35 5.02 -7.92 -6.96
N ARG A 36 4.66 -6.64 -6.90
CA ARG A 36 5.03 -5.80 -5.76
C ARG A 36 4.31 -6.24 -4.49
N VAL A 37 3.06 -6.68 -4.56
CA VAL A 37 2.35 -7.27 -3.40
C VAL A 37 3.07 -8.52 -2.91
N LYS A 38 3.43 -9.43 -3.82
CA LYS A 38 4.19 -10.65 -3.49
C LYS A 38 5.53 -10.32 -2.83
N ASN A 39 6.29 -9.37 -3.36
CA ASN A 39 7.56 -8.95 -2.78
C ASN A 39 7.41 -8.26 -1.41
N LEU A 40 6.35 -7.46 -1.21
CA LEU A 40 6.10 -6.81 0.08
C LEU A 40 5.69 -7.82 1.17
N CYS A 41 4.89 -8.82 0.78
CA CYS A 41 4.44 -9.90 1.66
C CYS A 41 5.46 -11.04 1.78
N TRP A 42 6.53 -11.04 0.98
CA TRP A 42 7.60 -12.01 1.07
C TRP A 42 8.40 -11.77 2.34
N ARG A 43 8.63 -12.85 3.10
CA ARG A 43 9.47 -12.86 4.30
C ARG A 43 10.41 -14.05 4.20
N GLU A 44 11.67 -13.87 4.55
CA GLU A 44 12.67 -14.96 4.52
C GLU A 44 12.28 -16.17 5.36
N TRP A 45 11.59 -15.95 6.49
CA TRP A 45 11.12 -17.01 7.38
C TRP A 45 9.85 -17.72 6.87
N ILE A 46 9.14 -17.15 5.89
CA ILE A 46 7.98 -17.75 5.23
C ILE A 46 8.40 -18.79 4.18
N LYS A 47 9.72 -19.07 4.02
CA LYS A 47 10.23 -20.12 3.12
C LYS A 47 9.33 -21.37 3.22
N LEU A 48 8.53 -21.56 2.18
CA LEU A 48 7.66 -22.71 2.03
C LEU A 48 8.62 -23.87 1.83
N VAL A 49 8.96 -24.56 2.91
CA VAL A 49 9.83 -25.73 2.85
C VAL A 49 9.04 -26.79 2.12
N ASN A 50 9.53 -27.21 0.95
CA ASN A 50 8.94 -28.26 0.13
C ASN A 50 9.38 -29.63 0.63
#